data_AF-A0A6I6JYM0-F1
#
_entry.id   AF-A0A6I6JYM0-F1
#
_cell.length_a   1.000
_cell.length_b   1.000
_cell.length_c   1.000
_cell.angle_alpha   90.00
_cell.angle_beta   90.00
_cell.angle_gamma   90.00
#
_symmetry.space_group_name_H-M   'P 1'
#
loop_
_entity.id
_entity.type
_entity.pdbx_description
1 polymer ?
#
loop_
_entity_poly.entity_id
_entity_poly.type
_entity_poly.pdbx_seq_one_letter_code
_entity_poly.pdbx_strand_id
1 'polypeptide(L)' 'MKTLGILLFIIGVVGTILFGIQAANNSETFSFLGLDIAISDANWTPVIVSAVLAVIGVVVLLIKPKK' A
#
# COMPACT_ATOMS: atom_id res chain seq x y z
N MET A 1 7.03 -18.37 12.82
CA MET A 1 5.90 -17.48 13.17
C MET A 1 6.35 -16.04 13.33
N LYS A 2 7.16 -15.70 14.35
CA LYS A 2 7.56 -14.31 14.62
C LYS A 2 8.40 -13.68 13.51
N THR A 3 9.44 -14.37 13.04
CA THR A 3 10.28 -13.86 11.94
C THR A 3 9.49 -13.65 10.65
N LEU A 4 8.60 -14.60 10.31
CA LEU A 4 7.76 -14.52 9.12
C LEU A 4 6.77 -13.36 9.21
N GLY A 5 6.12 -13.17 10.37
CA GLY A 5 5.20 -12.06 10.59
C GLY A 5 5.89 -10.69 10.56
N ILE A 6 7.10 -10.58 11.14
CA ILE A 6 7.91 -9.36 11.05
C ILE A 6 8.29 -9.07 9.61
N LEU A 7 8.72 -10.08 8.85
CA LEU A 7 9.12 -9.91 7.46
C LEU A 7 7.93 -9.47 6.58
N LEU A 8 6.78 -10.12 6.72
CA LEU A 8 5.54 -9.75 6.02
C LEU A 8 5.10 -8.33 6.36
N PHE A 9 5.18 -7.96 7.65
CA PHE A 9 4.84 -6.61 8.08
C PHE A 9 5.75 -5.55 7.48
N ILE A 10 7.07 -5.75 7.53
CA ILE A 10 8.05 -4.81 6.98
C ILE A 10 7.86 -4.66 5.47
N ILE A 11 7.74 -5.78 4.74
CA ILE A 11 7.54 -5.73 3.28
C ILE A 11 6.22 -5.03 2.94
N GLY A 12 5.13 -5.31 3.66
CA GLY A 12 3.86 -4.65 3.44
C GLY A 12 3.90 -3.15 3.72
N VAL A 13 4.54 -2.72 4.82
CA VAL A 13 4.70 -1.30 5.16
C VAL A 13 5.54 -0.58 4.12
N VAL A 14 6.70 -1.15 3.75
CA VAL A 14 7.59 -0.57 2.73
C VAL A 14 6.87 -0.49 1.38
N GLY A 15 6.18 -1.55 0.96
CA GLY A 15 5.40 -1.55 -0.27
C GLY A 15 4.30 -0.49 -0.28
N THR A 16 3.59 -0.33 0.84
CA THR A 16 2.52 0.69 0.97
C THR A 16 3.09 2.09 0.80
N ILE A 17 4.24 2.38 1.40
CA ILE A 17 4.90 3.69 1.31
C ILE A 17 5.36 3.94 -0.14
N LEU A 18 6.08 2.99 -0.74
CA LEU A 18 6.65 3.15 -2.08
C LEU A 18 5.56 3.29 -3.15
N PHE A 19 4.61 2.36 -3.18
CA PHE A 19 3.51 2.43 -4.15
C PHE A 19 2.55 3.57 -3.83
N GLY A 20 2.39 3.95 -2.55
CA GLY A 20 1.57 5.09 -2.16
C GLY A 20 2.13 6.41 -2.69
N ILE A 21 3.44 6.62 -2.59
CA ILE A 21 4.12 7.78 -3.20
C ILE A 21 3.98 7.74 -4.73
N GLN A 22 4.20 6.57 -5.34
CA GLN A 22 4.06 6.42 -6.79
C GLN A 22 2.64 6.72 -7.28
N ALA A 23 1.62 6.26 -6.55
CA ALA A 23 0.22 6.54 -6.84
C ALA A 23 -0.13 8.02 -6.63
N ALA A 24 0.32 8.62 -5.52
CA ALA A 24 0.05 10.03 -5.24
C ALA A 24 0.66 10.97 -6.30
N ASN A 25 1.83 10.62 -6.83
CA ASN A 25 2.51 11.41 -7.86
C ASN A 25 1.97 11.14 -9.27
N ASN A 26 1.13 10.13 -9.46
CA ASN A 26 0.58 9.78 -10.77
C ASN A 26 -0.80 10.42 -10.97
N SER A 27 -0.79 11.74 -11.06
CA SER A 27 -1.97 12.56 -11.31
C SER A 27 -1.77 13.30 -12.63
N GLU A 28 -2.60 13.01 -13.63
CA GLU A 28 -2.64 13.80 -14.85
C GLU A 28 -3.65 14.93 -14.66
N THR A 29 -3.25 16.15 -15.02
CA THR A 29 -4.13 17.31 -15.01
C THR A 29 -4.28 17.77 -16.44
N PHE A 30 -5.51 17.79 -16.95
CA PHE A 30 -5.80 18.38 -18.26
C PHE A 30 -6.76 19.54 -18.12
N SER A 31 -6.54 20.58 -18.92
CA SER A 31 -7.38 21.77 -18.91
C SER A 31 -8.46 21.63 -19.97
N PHE A 32 -9.72 21.69 -19.56
CA PHE A 32 -10.88 21.69 -20.47
C PHE A 32 -11.73 22.93 -20.20
N LEU A 33 -11.94 23.76 -21.23
CA LEU A 33 -12.67 25.03 -21.12
C LEU A 33 -12.11 26.00 -20.06
N GLY A 34 -10.79 25.94 -19.78
CA GLY A 34 -10.15 26.76 -18.75
C GLY A 34 -10.38 26.25 -17.32
N LEU A 35 -10.99 25.07 -17.16
CA LEU A 35 -11.08 24.36 -15.89
C LEU A 35 -10.01 23.26 -15.85
N ASP A 36 -9.19 23.27 -14.81
CA ASP A 36 -8.20 22.21 -14.60
C ASP A 36 -8.87 21.01 -13.92
N ILE A 37 -8.96 19.91 -14.66
CA ILE A 37 -9.55 18.66 -14.19
C ILE A 37 -8.36 17.72 -13.91
N ALA A 38 -8.15 17.40 -12.64
CA ALA A 38 -7.21 16.38 -12.22
C ALA A 38 -7.90 15.02 -12.23
N ILE A 39 -7.43 14.10 -13.06
CA ILE A 39 -7.83 12.70 -13.01
C ILE A 39 -6.66 11.91 -12.44
N SER A 40 -6.94 11.13 -11.40
CA SER A 40 -5.96 10.22 -10.85
C SER A 40 -5.91 8.97 -11.74
N ASP A 41 -4.93 8.92 -12.64
CA ASP A 41 -4.58 7.72 -13.41
C ASP A 41 -3.73 6.72 -12.60
N ALA A 42 -3.58 6.99 -11.30
CA ALA A 42 -2.85 6.17 -10.37
C ALA A 42 -3.49 4.78 -10.21
N ASN A 43 -2.71 3.73 -10.46
CA ASN A 43 -3.11 2.38 -10.09
C ASN A 43 -2.90 2.17 -8.57
N TRP A 44 -4.00 2.19 -7.82
CA TRP A 44 -3.99 2.00 -6.36
C TRP A 44 -3.89 0.54 -5.92
N THR A 45 -4.06 -0.42 -6.83
CA THR A 45 -4.05 -1.85 -6.53
C THR A 45 -2.79 -2.29 -5.76
N PRO A 46 -1.56 -1.91 -6.17
CA PRO A 46 -0.35 -2.28 -5.44
C PRO A 46 -0.29 -1.71 -4.02
N VAL A 47 -0.83 -0.51 -3.80
CA VAL A 47 -0.90 0.13 -2.47
C VAL A 47 -1.80 -0.69 -1.54
N ILE A 48 -2.99 -1.06 -2.03
CA ILE A 48 -3.98 -1.81 -1.28
C ILE A 48 -3.46 -3.21 -0.93
N VAL A 49 -2.86 -3.91 -1.91
CA VAL A 49 -2.28 -5.23 -1.68
C VAL A 49 -1.17 -5.17 -0.64
N SER A 50 -0.31 -4.15 -0.70
CA SER A 50 0.77 -3.96 0.27
C SER A 50 0.25 -3.69 1.68
N ALA A 51 -0.80 -2.88 1.80
CA ALA A 51 -1.43 -2.56 3.07
C ALA A 51 -2.08 -3.81 3.70
N VAL A 52 -2.78 -4.61 2.90
CA VAL A 52 -3.34 -5.90 3.33
C VAL A 52 -2.23 -6.85 3.78
N LEU A 53 -1.11 -6.91 3.04
CA LEU A 53 0.03 -7.74 3.41
C LEU A 53 0.63 -7.33 4.77
N ALA A 54 0.71 -6.03 5.04
CA ALA A 54 1.14 -5.51 6.33
C ALA A 54 0.19 -5.97 7.45
N VAL A 55 -1.12 -5.86 7.24
CA VAL A 55 -2.14 -6.33 8.20
C VAL A 55 -2.01 -7.84 8.45
N ILE A 56 -1.80 -8.64 7.41
CA ILE A 56 -1.55 -10.09 7.56
C ILE A 56 -0.29 -10.34 8.40
N GLY A 57 0.79 -9.60 8.15
CA GLY A 57 2.01 -9.65 8.97
C GLY A 57 1.73 -9.41 10.46
N VAL A 58 0.93 -8.38 10.78
CA VAL A 58 0.49 -8.10 12.15
C VAL A 58 -0.33 -9.26 12.71
N VAL A 59 -1.32 -9.75 11.97
CA VAL A 59 -2.16 -10.88 12.42
C VAL A 59 -1.31 -12.10 12.75
N VAL A 60 -0.34 -12.44 11.90
CA VAL A 60 0.58 -13.56 12.14
C VAL A 60 1.42 -13.37 13.39
N LEU A 61 1.82 -12.13 13.73
CA LEU A 61 2.55 -11.82 14.96
C LEU A 61 1.69 -11.97 16.21
N LEU A 62 0.38 -11.70 16.10
CA LEU A 62 -0.56 -11.81 17.20
C LEU A 62 -0.97 -13.26 17.50
N ILE A 63 -0.78 -14.19 16.56
CA ILE A 63 -1.04 -15.62 16.78
C ILE A 63 -0.05 -16.18 17.81
N LYS A 64 -0.55 -16.55 18.98
CA LYS A 64 0.24 -17.25 20.00
C LYS A 64 0.54 -18.69 19.53
N PRO A 65 1.80 -19.16 19.63
CA PRO A 65 2.09 -20.56 19.37
C PRO A 65 1.31 -21.43 20.35
N LYS A 66 0.63 -22.46 19.84
CA LYS A 66 -0.04 -23.46 20.68
C LYS A 66 1.07 -24.21 21.43
N LYS A 67 1.01 -24.14 22.76
CA LYS A 67 1.98 -24.75 23.69
C LYS A 67 2.09 -26.26 23.45
#